data_AF-A0A967VR89-F1
#
_entry.id   AF-A0A967VR89-F1
#
_cell.length_a   1.000
_cell.length_b   1.000
_cell.length_c   1.000
_cell.angle_alpha   90.00
_cell.angle_beta   90.00
_cell.angle_gamma   90.00
#
_symmetry.space_group_name_H-M   'P 1'
#
loop_
_entity.id
_entity.type
_entity.pdbx_description
1 polymer ?
#
loop_
_entity_poly.entity_id
_entity_poly.type
_entity_poly.pdbx_seq_one_letter_code
_entity_poly.pdbx_strand_id
1 'polypeptide(L)' 'TIASACVFAALSNGTPGIPVDRSGLLPLVFERWSFALNGFVPDFRRSHMRALRAGLPDELYADLRGSSDS' A
#
# COMPACT_ATOMS: atom_id res chain seq x y z
N THR A 1 5.30 -28.15 0.83
CA THR A 1 3.92 -27.63 0.83
C THR A 1 3.86 -26.47 1.79
N ILE A 2 3.30 -25.32 1.39
CA ILE A 2 3.07 -24.20 2.31
C ILE A 2 1.66 -24.36 2.88
N ALA A 3 1.52 -24.30 4.20
CA ALA A 3 0.24 -24.38 4.91
C ALA A 3 0.19 -23.30 5.98
N SER A 4 -0.95 -22.62 6.09
CA SER A 4 -1.20 -21.60 7.10
C SER A 4 -2.68 -21.66 7.51
N ALA A 5 -2.97 -21.33 8.77
CA ALA A 5 -4.35 -21.16 9.24
C ALA A 5 -5.03 -19.94 8.61
N CYS A 6 -4.26 -18.99 8.09
CA CYS A 6 -4.76 -17.82 7.39
C CYS A 6 -3.79 -17.43 6.26
N VAL A 7 -4.31 -17.26 5.05
CA VAL A 7 -3.55 -16.82 3.88
C VAL A 7 -4.24 -15.57 3.33
N PHE A 8 -3.47 -14.50 3.15
CA PHE A 8 -3.94 -13.27 2.54
C PHE A 8 -3.09 -12.98 1.29
N ALA A 9 -3.73 -12.96 0.13
CA ALA A 9 -3.09 -12.73 -1.15
C ALA A 9 -3.98 -11.78 -1.98
N ALA A 10 -3.35 -10.98 -2.83
CA ALA A 10 -4.04 -9.99 -3.64
C ALA A 10 -3.44 -9.94 -5.05
N LEU A 11 -4.31 -9.67 -6.03
CA LEU A 11 -3.93 -9.33 -7.38
C LEU A 11 -4.43 -7.90 -7.64
N SER A 12 -3.54 -7.04 -8.15
CA SER A 12 -3.91 -5.68 -8.56
C SER A 12 -3.88 -5.57 -10.08
N ASN A 13 -4.80 -4.77 -10.62
CA ASN A 13 -4.80 -4.39 -12.03
C ASN A 13 -4.40 -2.92 -12.16
N GLY A 14 -3.18 -2.66 -12.62
CA GLY A 14 -2.67 -1.30 -12.79
C GLY A 14 -3.15 -0.66 -14.08
N THR A 15 -3.40 0.65 -14.05
CA THR A 15 -3.66 1.41 -15.28
C THR A 15 -2.42 1.35 -16.20
N PRO A 16 -2.57 0.99 -17.48
CA PRO A 16 -1.45 0.97 -18.42
C PRO A 16 -0.71 2.31 -18.45
N GLY A 17 0.62 2.25 -18.45
CA GLY A 17 1.48 3.44 -18.43
C GLY A 17 1.76 4.03 -17.05
N ILE A 18 1.12 3.53 -15.99
CA ILE A 18 1.53 3.84 -14.62
C ILE A 18 2.65 2.86 -14.21
N PRO A 19 3.83 3.36 -13.80
CA PRO A 19 4.91 2.49 -13.33
C PRO A 19 4.46 1.67 -12.11
N VAL A 20 4.68 0.37 -12.19
CA VAL A 20 4.50 -0.54 -11.05
C VAL A 20 5.83 -0.62 -10.31
N ASP A 21 5.83 -0.16 -9.06
CA ASP A 21 6.96 -0.35 -8.14
C ASP A 21 6.67 -1.50 -7.17
N ARG A 22 7.73 -2.20 -6.74
CA ARG A 22 7.60 -3.32 -5.79
C ARG A 22 6.99 -2.89 -4.47
N SER A 23 7.20 -1.65 -4.03
CA SER A 23 6.61 -1.15 -2.78
C SER A 23 5.08 -0.99 -2.84
N GLY A 24 4.49 -0.97 -4.05
CA GLY A 24 3.04 -0.93 -4.25
C GLY A 24 2.40 -2.28 -4.57
N LEU A 25 3.15 -3.39 -4.49
CA LEU A 25 2.59 -4.72 -4.70
C LEU A 25 1.85 -5.18 -3.44
N LEU A 26 0.63 -5.67 -3.63
CA LEU A 26 -0.21 -6.16 -2.55
C LEU A 26 0.07 -7.64 -2.24
N PRO A 27 -0.16 -8.09 -0.99
CA PRO A 27 -0.56 -7.29 0.18
C PRO A 27 0.60 -6.45 0.72
N LEU A 28 0.29 -5.23 1.19
CA LEU A 28 1.23 -4.45 2.00
C LEU A 28 1.40 -5.13 3.36
N VAL A 29 2.62 -5.13 3.86
CA VAL A 29 2.96 -5.75 5.15
C VAL A 29 3.75 -4.77 6.00
N PHE A 30 3.30 -4.56 7.24
CA PHE A 30 4.01 -3.82 8.27
C PHE A 30 3.95 -4.60 9.57
N GLU A 31 5.11 -5.07 10.03
CA GLU A 31 5.25 -5.98 11.16
C GLU A 31 4.30 -7.21 11.08
N ARG A 32 3.27 -7.24 11.93
CA ARG A 32 2.28 -8.33 12.04
C ARG A 32 0.99 -8.05 11.26
N TRP A 33 0.95 -6.95 10.53
CA TRP A 33 -0.23 -6.48 9.82
C TRP A 33 -0.07 -6.66 8.32
N SER A 34 -1.11 -7.17 7.68
CA SER A 34 -1.22 -7.24 6.23
C SER A 34 -2.46 -6.46 5.77
N PHE A 35 -2.32 -5.68 4.70
CA PHE A 35 -3.39 -4.85 4.16
C PHE A 35 -3.44 -4.93 2.63
N ALA A 36 -4.65 -4.86 2.07
CA ALA A 36 -4.85 -4.71 0.64
C ALA A 36 -6.11 -3.87 0.38
N LEU A 37 -6.02 -2.96 -0.58
CA LEU A 37 -7.14 -2.22 -1.11
C LEU A 37 -7.51 -2.79 -2.49
N ASN A 38 -8.78 -3.14 -2.67
CA ASN A 38 -9.33 -3.40 -4.00
C ASN A 38 -10.13 -2.18 -4.45
N GLY A 39 -9.57 -1.44 -5.40
CA GLY A 39 -10.13 -0.20 -5.91
C GLY A 39 -9.04 0.86 -6.08
N PHE A 40 -9.46 2.12 -6.07
CA PHE A 40 -8.56 3.26 -6.08
C PHE A 40 -9.18 4.38 -5.23
N VAL A 41 -8.33 5.23 -4.66
CA VAL A 41 -8.75 6.46 -3.99
C VAL A 41 -8.54 7.63 -4.95
N PRO A 42 -9.61 8.28 -5.43
CA PRO A 42 -9.51 9.42 -6.32
C PRO A 42 -8.63 10.52 -5.73
N ASP A 43 -7.81 11.14 -6.57
CA ASP A 43 -6.94 12.26 -6.21
C ASP A 43 -6.02 12.03 -5.00
N PHE A 44 -5.72 10.78 -4.64
CA PHE A 44 -4.95 10.44 -3.44
C PHE A 44 -3.66 11.24 -3.30
N ARG A 45 -2.81 11.23 -4.34
CA ARG A 45 -1.52 11.95 -4.33
C ARG A 45 -1.66 13.46 -4.23
N ARG A 46 -2.73 14.01 -4.83
CA ARG A 46 -2.98 15.45 -4.92
C ARG A 46 -3.60 16.00 -3.64
N SER A 47 -4.51 15.24 -3.02
CA SER A 47 -5.44 15.74 -2.01
C SER A 47 -5.31 15.05 -0.64
N HIS A 48 -5.01 13.75 -0.60
CA HIS A 48 -5.11 12.95 0.64
C HIS A 48 -3.76 12.56 1.24
N MET A 49 -2.78 12.22 0.40
CA MET A 49 -1.50 11.66 0.81
C MET A 49 -0.75 12.58 1.79
N ARG A 50 -0.70 13.88 1.51
CA ARG A 50 0.01 14.84 2.39
C ARG A 50 -0.62 14.89 3.78
N ALA A 51 -1.95 14.94 3.86
CA ALA A 51 -2.66 15.03 5.13
C ALA A 51 -2.47 13.77 5.97
N LEU A 52 -2.57 12.59 5.34
CA LEU A 52 -2.32 11.30 6.01
C LEU A 52 -0.88 11.21 6.54
N ARG A 53 0.09 11.59 5.71
CA ARG A 53 1.51 11.54 6.10
C ARG A 53 1.88 12.58 7.16
N ALA A 54 1.20 13.71 7.22
CA ALA A 54 1.45 14.74 8.23
C ALA A 54 1.09 14.31 9.65
N GLY A 55 0.21 13.30 9.80
CA GLY A 55 -0.17 12.75 11.10
C GLY A 55 0.69 11.56 11.55
N LEU A 56 1.67 11.12 10.75
CA LEU A 56 2.51 9.99 11.11
C LEU A 56 3.65 10.41 12.05
N PRO A 57 3.95 9.60 13.09
CA PRO A 57 5.20 9.70 13.82
C PRO A 57 6.41 9.59 12.88
N ASP A 58 7.52 10.26 13.23
CA ASP A 58 8.72 10.34 12.38
C ASP A 58 9.26 8.96 11.97
N GLU A 59 9.24 7.99 12.89
CA GLU A 59 9.68 6.62 12.63
C GLU A 59 8.82 5.95 11.53
N LEU A 60 7.50 6.05 11.65
CA LEU A 60 6.57 5.49 10.65
C LEU A 60 6.62 6.25 9.32
N TYR A 61 6.86 7.57 9.38
CA TYR A 61 7.04 8.37 8.17
C TYR A 61 8.31 7.94 7.41
N ALA A 62 9.41 7.71 8.13
CA ALA A 62 10.69 7.26 7.55
C ALA A 62 10.59 5.87 6.91
N ASP A 63 9.70 5.02 7.43
CA ASP A 63 9.46 3.68 6.90
C ASP A 63 8.55 3.63 5.67
N LEU A 64 7.86 4.72 5.32
CA LEU A 64 6.98 4.75 4.15
C LEU A 64 7.75 4.48 2.86
N ARG A 65 7.23 3.52 2.08
CA ARG A 65 7.75 3.18 0.74
C ARG A 65 6.67 3.40 -0.30
N GLY A 66 7.07 3.98 -1.43
CA GLY A 66 6.17 4.21 -2.55
C GLY A 66 5.16 5.34 -2.35
N SER A 67 4.17 5.35 -3.24
CA SER A 67 3.15 6.39 -3.33
C SER A 67 1.83 5.83 -3.89
N SER A 68 1.53 4.56 -3.63
CA SER A 68 0.19 4.01 -3.87
C SER A 68 -0.82 4.67 -2.94
N ASP A 69 -2.08 4.55 -3.32
CA ASP A 69 -3.26 4.86 -2.52
C ASP A 69 -3.73 3.70 -1.63
N SER A 70 -3.12 2.53 -1.81
CA SER A 70 -3.18 1.41 -0.86
C SER A 70 -2.21 1.62 0.29
#